data_AF-A0A9C7Z862-F1
#
_entry.id   AF-A0A9C7Z862-F1
#
_cell.length_a   1.000
_cell.length_b   1.000
_cell.length_c   1.000
_cell.angle_alpha   90.00
_cell.angle_beta   90.00
_cell.angle_gamma   90.00
#
_symmetry.space_group_name_H-M   'P 1'
#
loop_
_entity.id
_entity.type
_entity.pdbx_description
1 polymer ?
#
loop_
_entity_poly.entity_id
_entity_poly.type
_entity_poly.pdbx_seq_one_letter_code
_entity_poly.pdbx_strand_id
1 'polypeptide(L)'
;MKPNNGLAVLLVAVTLTFLLLSPVFAQGDIALPAKVPAFNQAYRGPNGYWGDCGMGTGGCQDSIDSDGCLITAFAMVLDYYNVSFSIPRESSCTDTTRTGMDPGILNDWLKTHGGYGKCGSDTGSCCLEWTHLPPQISITQYVNHSKHGLDSTAEWTIDRSLAQGYPVISGVHWGSHCHGSTTQTEDCHWVVITGKRGATYTIIDPYNRDKTDPSGVRTTLDHGTFGSYTIDRYVVVAGIVPSLRLSNLHLSLSFSPSGTVKSGVTQVRSLKITGVEPNTPVLLYVRVIDPHGNASYAY
;
A
#
# COMPACT_ATOMS: atom_id res chain seq x y z
N MET A 1 -86.70 2.50 -3.25
CA MET A 1 -86.16 1.12 -3.36
C MET A 1 -84.66 1.20 -3.61
N LYS A 2 -83.92 0.30 -2.96
CA LYS A 2 -82.46 0.30 -2.77
C LYS A 2 -81.67 0.17 -4.08
N PRO A 3 -80.54 0.88 -4.25
CA PRO A 3 -79.38 0.33 -4.93
C PRO A 3 -78.55 -0.50 -3.93
N ASN A 4 -78.13 -1.68 -4.39
CA ASN A 4 -77.36 -2.66 -3.65
C ASN A 4 -75.95 -2.15 -3.31
N ASN A 5 -75.57 -2.40 -2.07
CA ASN A 5 -74.19 -2.42 -1.60
C ASN A 5 -73.44 -3.58 -2.27
N GLY A 6 -72.29 -3.30 -2.88
CA GLY A 6 -71.46 -4.31 -3.54
C GLY A 6 -70.02 -3.84 -3.72
N LEU A 7 -69.29 -3.79 -2.60
CA LEU A 7 -67.91 -4.25 -2.47
C LEU A 7 -66.92 -3.92 -3.60
N ALA A 8 -66.10 -2.88 -3.43
CA ALA A 8 -64.75 -2.81 -4.00
C ALA A 8 -63.89 -1.78 -3.24
N VAL A 9 -63.69 -2.00 -1.93
CA VAL A 9 -62.54 -1.40 -1.22
C VAL A 9 -61.41 -2.41 -1.34
N LEU A 10 -60.71 -2.40 -2.47
CA LEU A 10 -59.47 -3.15 -2.64
C LEU A 10 -58.32 -2.14 -2.50
N LEU A 11 -57.44 -2.43 -1.52
CA LEU A 11 -56.25 -1.68 -1.15
C LEU A 11 -55.51 -1.09 -2.35
N VAL A 12 -55.51 0.23 -2.47
CA VAL A 12 -54.42 0.97 -3.14
C VAL A 12 -53.34 1.20 -2.08
N ALA A 13 -52.68 0.12 -1.69
CA ALA A 13 -51.45 0.13 -0.90
C ALA A 13 -50.40 -0.71 -1.64
N VAL A 14 -50.24 -0.41 -2.92
CA VAL A 14 -49.23 -0.99 -3.79
C VAL A 14 -48.48 0.18 -4.42
N THR A 15 -47.15 0.11 -4.40
CA THR A 15 -46.19 1.04 -5.00
C THR A 15 -45.91 2.39 -4.28
N LEU A 16 -45.68 2.34 -2.97
CA LEU A 16 -44.64 3.22 -2.38
C LEU A 16 -43.45 2.39 -1.86
N THR A 17 -43.15 1.31 -2.57
CA THR A 17 -41.84 0.65 -2.54
C THR A 17 -40.98 1.34 -3.61
N PHE A 18 -40.87 2.66 -3.53
CA PHE A 18 -39.83 3.40 -4.23
C PHE A 18 -38.52 2.99 -3.54
N LEU A 19 -37.92 1.93 -4.07
CA LEU A 19 -36.51 1.95 -4.45
C LEU A 19 -35.64 2.76 -3.48
N LEU A 20 -35.57 2.31 -2.23
CA LEU A 20 -34.32 2.32 -1.48
C LEU A 20 -33.37 1.28 -2.12
N LEU A 21 -33.19 1.36 -3.44
CA LEU A 21 -31.92 1.02 -4.05
C LEU A 21 -31.01 2.16 -3.62
N SER A 22 -30.52 2.08 -2.38
CA SER A 22 -29.21 2.64 -2.11
C SER A 22 -28.35 2.22 -3.30
N PRO A 23 -27.70 3.13 -4.03
CA PRO A 23 -26.61 2.69 -4.87
C PRO A 23 -25.70 1.94 -3.89
N VAL A 24 -25.68 0.61 -4.00
CA VAL A 24 -24.49 -0.14 -3.68
C VAL A 24 -23.51 0.48 -4.64
N PHE A 25 -22.85 1.55 -4.20
CA PHE A 25 -21.64 2.02 -4.83
C PHE A 25 -20.80 0.76 -4.85
N ALA A 26 -20.72 0.11 -6.00
CA ALA A 26 -19.75 -0.93 -6.20
C ALA A 26 -18.44 -0.23 -5.84
N GLN A 27 -17.91 -0.54 -4.66
CA GLN A 27 -16.60 -0.06 -4.26
C GLN A 27 -15.70 -0.53 -5.40
N GLY A 28 -15.27 0.42 -6.22
CA GLY A 28 -14.55 0.10 -7.44
C GLY A 28 -13.30 -0.66 -7.06
N ASP A 29 -12.93 -1.66 -7.87
CA ASP A 29 -11.65 -2.32 -7.70
C ASP A 29 -10.54 -1.26 -7.84
N ILE A 30 -9.64 -1.23 -6.86
CA ILE A 30 -8.47 -0.35 -6.87
C ILE A 30 -7.27 -1.23 -7.23
N ALA A 31 -6.48 -0.83 -8.22
CA ALA A 31 -5.26 -1.53 -8.58
C ALA A 31 -4.13 -0.52 -8.78
N LEU A 32 -2.93 -0.90 -8.36
CA LEU A 32 -1.73 -0.14 -8.68
C LEU A 32 -1.49 -0.14 -10.20
N PRO A 33 -0.89 0.93 -10.75
CA PRO A 33 -0.65 1.06 -12.19
C PRO A 33 0.34 0.03 -12.72
N ALA A 34 1.27 -0.46 -11.89
CA ALA A 34 2.19 -1.53 -12.26
C ALA A 34 2.15 -2.69 -11.26
N LYS A 35 2.58 -3.86 -11.71
CA LYS A 35 2.65 -5.05 -10.86
C LYS A 35 3.81 -4.89 -9.88
N VAL A 36 3.51 -4.89 -8.58
CA VAL A 36 4.54 -4.98 -7.54
C VAL A 36 5.19 -6.38 -7.59
N PRO A 37 6.52 -6.50 -7.65
CA PRO A 37 7.27 -7.75 -7.52
C PRO A 37 6.85 -8.51 -6.26
N ALA A 38 6.84 -9.84 -6.31
CA ALA A 38 6.48 -10.63 -5.13
C ALA A 38 7.69 -11.43 -4.69
N PHE A 39 8.57 -10.89 -3.87
CA PHE A 39 9.73 -11.64 -3.39
C PHE A 39 9.33 -12.60 -2.27
N ASN A 40 9.88 -13.82 -2.29
CA ASN A 40 9.84 -14.73 -1.15
C ASN A 40 11.02 -14.42 -0.21
N GLN A 41 10.73 -14.11 1.06
CA GLN A 41 11.78 -13.85 2.06
C GLN A 41 12.69 -15.06 2.27
N ALA A 42 12.16 -16.25 2.03
CA ALA A 42 12.80 -17.54 2.24
C ALA A 42 13.38 -18.16 0.95
N TYR A 43 13.52 -17.41 -0.15
CA TYR A 43 13.97 -17.99 -1.41
C TYR A 43 15.46 -18.35 -1.44
N ARG A 44 15.73 -19.60 -1.83
CA ARG A 44 17.03 -20.20 -2.09
C ARG A 44 17.25 -20.30 -3.61
N GLY A 45 18.00 -19.36 -4.15
CA GLY A 45 18.31 -19.29 -5.57
C GLY A 45 19.69 -19.84 -5.97
N PRO A 46 20.01 -19.80 -7.28
CA PRO A 46 21.30 -20.23 -7.80
C PRO A 46 22.47 -19.36 -7.32
N ASN A 47 22.18 -18.10 -6.97
CA ASN A 47 23.18 -17.14 -6.48
C ASN A 47 23.26 -17.11 -4.94
N GLY A 48 22.77 -18.18 -4.28
CA GLY A 48 22.79 -18.32 -2.83
C GLY A 48 21.41 -18.25 -2.18
N TYR A 49 21.40 -18.30 -0.86
CA TYR A 49 20.20 -18.25 -0.05
C TYR A 49 20.22 -17.00 0.83
N TRP A 50 19.43 -15.98 0.46
CA TRP A 50 19.39 -14.77 1.28
C TRP A 50 18.64 -14.95 2.59
N GLY A 51 17.80 -15.98 2.72
CA GLY A 51 17.10 -16.28 3.98
C GLY A 51 18.05 -16.52 5.16
N ASP A 52 19.24 -17.10 4.92
CA ASP A 52 20.27 -17.33 5.95
C ASP A 52 21.08 -16.05 6.27
N CYS A 53 20.87 -14.95 5.55
CA CYS A 53 21.59 -13.72 5.81
C CYS A 53 21.15 -13.09 7.12
N GLY A 54 22.10 -12.92 8.04
CA GLY A 54 21.85 -12.17 9.27
C GLY A 54 21.44 -10.74 8.97
N MET A 55 20.31 -10.34 9.54
CA MET A 55 19.82 -8.98 9.54
C MET A 55 20.56 -8.16 10.58
N GLY A 56 20.53 -6.84 10.42
CA GLY A 56 21.07 -5.97 11.45
C GLY A 56 22.59 -5.97 11.58
N THR A 57 23.06 -5.39 12.67
CA THR A 57 24.49 -5.31 13.02
C THR A 57 24.71 -5.55 14.51
N GLY A 58 25.97 -5.69 14.93
CA GLY A 58 26.32 -5.71 16.36
C GLY A 58 25.82 -6.93 17.14
N GLY A 59 25.74 -8.10 16.50
CA GLY A 59 25.30 -9.34 17.15
C GLY A 59 23.78 -9.55 17.16
N CYS A 60 23.05 -8.87 16.28
CA CYS A 60 21.66 -9.22 15.97
C CYS A 60 21.56 -10.68 15.51
N GLN A 61 20.57 -11.42 16.02
CA GLN A 61 20.37 -12.84 15.71
C GLN A 61 19.34 -13.07 14.59
N ASP A 62 18.60 -12.02 14.23
CA ASP A 62 17.54 -12.05 13.23
C ASP A 62 18.10 -12.43 11.85
N SER A 63 17.28 -13.14 11.08
CA SER A 63 17.61 -13.54 9.72
C SER A 63 16.47 -13.19 8.77
N ILE A 64 16.76 -13.09 7.48
CA ILE A 64 15.72 -12.73 6.50
C ILE A 64 14.60 -13.78 6.46
N ASP A 65 14.93 -15.08 6.61
CA ASP A 65 13.93 -16.16 6.61
C ASP A 65 12.97 -16.08 7.81
N SER A 66 13.48 -15.76 8.99
CA SER A 66 12.69 -15.73 10.24
C SER A 66 11.98 -14.40 10.48
N ASP A 67 12.68 -13.27 10.28
CA ASP A 67 12.27 -11.95 10.76
C ASP A 67 12.23 -10.90 9.63
N GLY A 68 12.57 -11.31 8.40
CA GLY A 68 12.77 -10.42 7.27
C GLY A 68 11.51 -10.01 6.50
N CYS A 69 10.31 -10.21 7.04
CA CYS A 69 9.07 -9.90 6.31
C CYS A 69 8.96 -8.41 5.97
N LEU A 70 9.35 -7.51 6.90
CA LEU A 70 9.32 -6.06 6.67
C LEU A 70 10.33 -5.63 5.59
N ILE A 71 11.58 -6.10 5.66
CA ILE A 71 12.59 -5.75 4.66
C ILE A 71 12.24 -6.34 3.29
N THR A 72 11.61 -7.52 3.26
CA THR A 72 11.15 -8.15 2.02
C THR A 72 10.02 -7.34 1.40
N ALA A 73 9.07 -6.86 2.21
CA ALA A 73 8.03 -5.94 1.77
C ALA A 73 8.62 -4.63 1.20
N PHE A 74 9.63 -4.05 1.86
CA PHE A 74 10.33 -2.88 1.33
C PHE A 74 11.07 -3.16 0.03
N ALA A 75 11.74 -4.30 -0.10
CA ALA A 75 12.42 -4.68 -1.34
C ALA A 75 11.44 -4.74 -2.52
N MET A 76 10.24 -5.32 -2.31
CA MET A 76 9.18 -5.34 -3.33
C MET A 76 8.76 -3.94 -3.77
N VAL A 77 8.57 -3.03 -2.80
CA VAL A 77 8.13 -1.66 -3.09
C VAL A 77 9.23 -0.82 -3.73
N LEU A 78 10.49 -1.01 -3.34
CA LEU A 78 11.63 -0.36 -3.96
C LEU A 78 11.84 -0.83 -5.40
N ASP A 79 11.70 -2.14 -5.67
CA ASP A 79 11.77 -2.69 -7.03
C ASP A 79 10.58 -2.24 -7.88
N TYR A 80 9.38 -2.11 -7.28
CA TYR A 80 8.24 -1.45 -7.93
C TYR A 80 8.63 -0.04 -8.42
N TYR A 81 9.33 0.76 -7.60
CA TYR A 81 9.83 2.09 -8.00
C TYR A 81 11.10 2.08 -8.88
N ASN A 82 11.54 0.91 -9.37
CA ASN A 82 12.79 0.72 -10.13
C ASN A 82 14.03 1.23 -9.38
N VAL A 83 14.02 1.17 -8.05
CA VAL A 83 15.23 1.42 -7.24
C VAL A 83 16.11 0.18 -7.30
N SER A 84 17.38 0.38 -7.65
CA SER A 84 18.37 -0.70 -7.74
C SER A 84 19.63 -0.28 -7.00
N PHE A 85 20.27 -1.25 -6.33
CA PHE A 85 21.57 -1.07 -5.70
C PHE A 85 22.63 -1.94 -6.36
N SER A 86 23.88 -1.61 -6.12
CA SER A 86 25.03 -2.43 -6.45
C SER A 86 25.78 -2.75 -5.15
N ILE A 87 25.83 -4.03 -4.80
CA ILE A 87 26.48 -4.54 -3.59
C ILE A 87 27.75 -5.26 -4.03
N PRO A 88 28.94 -4.77 -3.63
CA PRO A 88 30.18 -5.44 -3.94
C PRO A 88 30.30 -6.72 -3.10
N ARG A 89 31.11 -7.67 -3.58
CA ARG A 89 31.23 -9.02 -3.00
C ARG A 89 31.51 -9.00 -1.50
N GLU A 90 32.41 -8.13 -1.06
CA GLU A 90 32.85 -7.96 0.33
C GLU A 90 31.75 -7.46 1.28
N SER A 91 30.69 -6.87 0.73
CA SER A 91 29.54 -6.38 1.51
C SER A 91 28.33 -7.31 1.39
N SER A 92 28.39 -8.34 0.54
CA SER A 92 27.25 -9.25 0.37
C SER A 92 27.34 -10.45 1.29
N CYS A 93 26.23 -10.76 1.97
CA CYS A 93 26.09 -11.98 2.76
C CYS A 93 26.17 -13.28 1.94
N THR A 94 26.09 -13.20 0.62
CA THR A 94 26.13 -14.37 -0.29
C THR A 94 27.50 -14.55 -0.97
N ASP A 95 28.52 -13.76 -0.62
CA ASP A 95 29.85 -13.78 -1.21
C ASP A 95 29.88 -13.57 -2.75
N THR A 96 28.88 -12.88 -3.29
CA THR A 96 28.79 -12.52 -4.71
C THR A 96 28.52 -11.04 -4.91
N THR A 97 29.03 -10.46 -6.00
CA THR A 97 28.63 -9.11 -6.42
C THR A 97 27.21 -9.17 -6.96
N ARG A 98 26.35 -8.25 -6.52
CA ARG A 98 24.93 -8.24 -6.87
C ARG A 98 24.49 -6.86 -7.33
N THR A 99 23.61 -6.83 -8.32
CA THR A 99 22.99 -5.59 -8.81
C THR A 99 21.51 -5.83 -9.06
N GLY A 100 20.67 -4.88 -8.66
CA GLY A 100 19.23 -4.97 -8.75
C GLY A 100 18.56 -4.64 -7.43
N MET A 101 17.42 -5.27 -7.18
CA MET A 101 16.71 -5.21 -5.92
C MET A 101 16.15 -6.59 -5.59
N ASP A 102 16.39 -7.02 -4.37
CA ASP A 102 15.78 -8.18 -3.73
C ASP A 102 16.01 -8.05 -2.21
N PRO A 103 15.41 -8.91 -1.36
CA PRO A 103 15.55 -8.79 0.09
C PRO A 103 17.00 -8.84 0.58
N GLY A 104 17.84 -9.66 -0.05
CA GLY A 104 19.25 -9.77 0.30
C GLY A 104 20.05 -8.53 -0.07
N ILE A 105 19.83 -7.98 -1.29
CA ILE A 105 20.47 -6.73 -1.73
C ILE A 105 20.09 -5.58 -0.81
N LEU A 106 18.80 -5.46 -0.44
CA LEU A 106 18.36 -4.41 0.48
C LEU A 106 18.96 -4.59 1.88
N ASN A 107 18.99 -5.82 2.41
CA ASN A 107 19.61 -6.12 3.70
C ASN A 107 21.10 -5.70 3.72
N ASP A 108 21.86 -6.08 2.71
CA ASP A 108 23.28 -5.73 2.58
C ASP A 108 23.48 -4.20 2.49
N TRP A 109 22.61 -3.49 1.76
CA TRP A 109 22.60 -2.03 1.71
C TRP A 109 22.29 -1.40 3.08
N LEU A 110 21.23 -1.84 3.76
CA LEU A 110 20.82 -1.33 5.07
C LEU A 110 21.94 -1.50 6.12
N LYS A 111 22.63 -2.65 6.13
CA LYS A 111 23.75 -2.92 7.04
C LYS A 111 24.91 -1.94 6.87
N THR A 112 25.15 -1.48 5.64
CA THR A 112 26.25 -0.56 5.31
C THR A 112 25.86 0.92 5.41
N HIS A 113 24.57 1.23 5.44
CA HIS A 113 24.04 2.61 5.45
C HIS A 113 23.34 2.98 6.75
N GLY A 114 23.56 2.23 7.83
CA GLY A 114 22.95 2.50 9.13
C GLY A 114 21.44 2.28 9.15
N GLY A 115 20.90 1.49 8.22
CA GLY A 115 19.48 1.16 8.10
C GLY A 115 18.94 0.26 9.22
N TYR A 116 19.78 -0.09 10.20
CA TYR A 116 19.38 -0.83 11.39
C TYR A 116 19.74 -0.06 12.68
N GLY A 117 18.74 0.13 13.52
CA GLY A 117 18.84 0.67 14.88
C GLY A 117 18.61 -0.40 15.95
N LYS A 118 18.74 0.01 17.21
CA LYS A 118 18.48 -0.86 18.36
C LYS A 118 17.00 -0.86 18.71
N CYS A 119 16.44 -2.05 18.88
CA CYS A 119 15.15 -2.24 19.53
C CYS A 119 15.33 -2.73 20.97
N GLY A 120 14.41 -2.32 21.84
CA GLY A 120 14.26 -2.79 23.22
C GLY A 120 15.51 -3.39 23.88
N SER A 121 15.42 -4.67 24.23
CA SER A 121 16.44 -5.44 24.93
C SER A 121 17.42 -6.17 24.01
N ASP A 122 17.46 -5.85 22.72
CA ASP A 122 18.29 -6.57 21.76
C ASP A 122 19.77 -6.29 21.98
N THR A 123 20.58 -7.33 21.83
CA THR A 123 22.05 -7.23 21.98
C THR A 123 22.69 -6.45 20.83
N GLY A 124 22.01 -6.37 19.68
CA GLY A 124 22.47 -5.70 18.46
C GLY A 124 21.46 -4.69 17.90
N SER A 125 21.75 -4.17 16.71
CA SER A 125 20.82 -3.34 15.95
C SER A 125 19.99 -4.23 15.03
N CYS A 126 18.77 -4.60 15.43
CA CYS A 126 17.89 -5.51 14.68
C CYS A 126 16.74 -4.81 13.96
N CYS A 127 16.33 -3.62 14.43
CA CYS A 127 15.16 -2.94 13.90
C CYS A 127 15.49 -2.01 12.75
N LEU A 128 14.57 -1.90 11.81
CA LEU A 128 14.69 -0.98 10.69
C LEU A 128 14.73 0.48 11.19
N GLU A 129 15.76 1.21 10.79
CA GLU A 129 15.86 2.64 11.03
C GLU A 129 15.18 3.39 9.88
N TRP A 130 13.93 3.79 10.11
CA TRP A 130 13.04 4.40 9.13
C TRP A 130 13.60 5.68 8.51
N THR A 131 14.45 6.42 9.24
CA THR A 131 15.07 7.65 8.75
C THR A 131 16.26 7.41 7.81
N HIS A 132 16.76 6.18 7.74
CA HIS A 132 17.90 5.78 6.92
C HIS A 132 17.48 4.88 5.74
N LEU A 133 16.21 4.94 5.34
CA LEU A 133 15.72 4.29 4.12
C LEU A 133 16.22 5.02 2.86
N PRO A 134 16.19 4.35 1.69
CA PRO A 134 16.65 4.96 0.44
C PRO A 134 15.94 6.28 0.12
N PRO A 135 16.66 7.34 -0.28
CA PRO A 135 16.09 8.68 -0.46
C PRO A 135 15.11 8.80 -1.65
N GLN A 136 15.01 7.77 -2.49
CA GLN A 136 14.06 7.70 -3.61
C GLN A 136 12.62 7.52 -3.14
N ILE A 137 12.40 7.16 -1.88
CA ILE A 137 11.07 6.98 -1.29
C ILE A 137 10.83 7.97 -0.15
N SER A 138 9.57 8.28 0.08
CA SER A 138 9.08 8.95 1.28
C SER A 138 8.12 8.02 2.00
N ILE A 139 8.26 7.93 3.31
CA ILE A 139 7.42 7.07 4.15
C ILE A 139 6.50 7.93 5.01
N THR A 140 5.25 7.50 5.16
CA THR A 140 4.36 8.03 6.18
C THR A 140 3.74 6.86 6.93
N GLN A 141 3.89 6.87 8.26
CA GLN A 141 3.45 5.81 9.14
C GLN A 141 2.09 6.14 9.73
N TYR A 142 1.26 5.12 9.86
CA TYR A 142 -0.10 5.22 10.38
C TYR A 142 -0.41 4.03 11.28
N VAL A 143 -1.39 4.21 12.15
CA VAL A 143 -1.92 3.19 13.06
C VAL A 143 -3.40 3.01 12.74
N ASN A 144 -3.84 1.76 12.69
CA ASN A 144 -5.25 1.42 12.73
C ASN A 144 -5.69 1.37 14.19
N HIS A 145 -6.70 2.14 14.56
CA HIS A 145 -7.17 2.20 15.93
C HIS A 145 -8.25 1.15 16.23
N SER A 146 -8.72 0.42 15.20
CA SER A 146 -9.68 -0.66 15.39
C SER A 146 -8.99 -1.94 15.84
N LYS A 147 -9.54 -2.57 16.90
CA LYS A 147 -9.15 -3.93 17.32
C LYS A 147 -9.70 -5.03 16.39
N HIS A 148 -10.66 -4.69 15.54
CA HIS A 148 -11.35 -5.62 14.66
C HIS A 148 -11.47 -5.01 13.26
N GLY A 149 -10.76 -5.57 12.28
CA GLY A 149 -10.71 -5.02 10.92
C GLY A 149 -10.07 -3.62 10.88
N LEU A 150 -10.41 -2.84 9.86
CA LEU A 150 -9.89 -1.49 9.64
C LEU A 150 -10.89 -0.43 10.10
N ASP A 151 -10.40 0.62 10.76
CA ASP A 151 -11.20 1.84 10.94
C ASP A 151 -11.35 2.62 9.62
N SER A 152 -12.37 3.49 9.55
CA SER A 152 -12.70 4.23 8.32
C SER A 152 -11.60 5.20 7.88
N THR A 153 -10.76 5.69 8.81
CA THR A 153 -9.65 6.58 8.48
C THR A 153 -8.52 5.79 7.84
N ALA A 154 -8.23 4.60 8.37
CA ALA A 154 -7.27 3.68 7.80
C ALA A 154 -7.71 3.20 6.41
N GLU A 155 -8.97 2.77 6.26
CA GLU A 155 -9.54 2.38 4.96
C GLU A 155 -9.41 3.50 3.93
N TRP A 156 -9.82 4.72 4.28
CA TRP A 156 -9.73 5.87 3.37
C TRP A 156 -8.28 6.20 2.98
N THR A 157 -7.34 6.11 3.92
CA THR A 157 -5.93 6.40 3.67
C THR A 157 -5.32 5.37 2.73
N ILE A 158 -5.56 4.07 2.99
CA ILE A 158 -5.07 2.98 2.14
C ILE A 158 -5.67 3.09 0.73
N ASP A 159 -6.99 3.26 0.61
CA ASP A 159 -7.67 3.37 -0.69
C ASP A 159 -7.13 4.55 -1.50
N ARG A 160 -6.95 5.71 -0.85
CA ARG A 160 -6.39 6.90 -1.49
C ARG A 160 -4.96 6.69 -1.94
N SER A 161 -4.10 6.08 -1.12
CA SER A 161 -2.71 5.79 -1.47
C SER A 161 -2.60 4.84 -2.66
N LEU A 162 -3.39 3.77 -2.67
CA LEU A 162 -3.45 2.83 -3.79
C LEU A 162 -3.94 3.50 -5.08
N ALA A 163 -4.97 4.35 -4.99
CA ALA A 163 -5.48 5.11 -6.13
C ALA A 163 -4.46 6.13 -6.68
N GLN A 164 -3.51 6.57 -5.85
CA GLN A 164 -2.37 7.41 -6.27
C GLN A 164 -1.20 6.60 -6.83
N GLY A 165 -1.29 5.26 -6.84
CA GLY A 165 -0.23 4.38 -7.31
C GLY A 165 0.86 4.10 -6.28
N TYR A 166 0.59 4.33 -4.99
CA TYR A 166 1.51 4.05 -3.89
C TYR A 166 1.13 2.74 -3.19
N PRO A 167 2.01 1.72 -3.22
CA PRO A 167 1.83 0.52 -2.41
C PRO A 167 1.84 0.86 -0.92
N VAL A 168 1.15 0.04 -0.13
CA VAL A 168 1.11 0.17 1.33
C VAL A 168 1.75 -1.06 1.95
N ILE A 169 2.73 -0.87 2.83
CA ILE A 169 3.33 -1.95 3.62
C ILE A 169 2.56 -2.01 4.94
N SER A 170 1.97 -3.15 5.27
CA SER A 170 1.09 -3.30 6.43
C SER A 170 1.64 -4.32 7.42
N GLY A 171 1.79 -3.86 8.66
CA GLY A 171 2.01 -4.71 9.82
C GLY A 171 0.69 -5.35 10.22
N VAL A 172 0.70 -6.67 10.34
CA VAL A 172 -0.51 -7.47 10.53
C VAL A 172 -0.34 -8.50 11.63
N HIS A 173 -1.47 -8.90 12.20
CA HIS A 173 -1.61 -10.09 13.03
C HIS A 173 -2.71 -11.02 12.53
N TRP A 174 -2.68 -12.27 13.03
CA TRP A 174 -3.76 -13.25 12.87
C TRP A 174 -4.12 -13.87 14.22
N GLY A 175 -5.43 -14.07 14.42
CA GLY A 175 -5.96 -14.63 15.66
C GLY A 175 -5.49 -13.88 16.91
N SER A 176 -5.31 -14.61 18.01
CA SER A 176 -4.81 -14.05 19.29
C SER A 176 -3.29 -14.18 19.45
N HIS A 177 -2.57 -14.71 18.45
CA HIS A 177 -1.20 -15.19 18.63
C HIS A 177 -0.15 -14.07 18.77
N CYS A 178 -0.50 -12.85 18.34
CA CYS A 178 0.38 -11.68 18.30
C CYS A 178 0.06 -10.63 19.37
N HIS A 179 -1.00 -10.84 20.15
CA HIS A 179 -1.38 -9.99 21.27
C HIS A 179 -0.60 -10.37 22.52
N GLY A 180 0.74 -10.40 22.43
CA GLY A 180 1.61 -10.41 23.60
C GLY A 180 1.36 -9.15 24.41
N SER A 181 1.39 -9.23 25.74
CA SER A 181 0.97 -8.19 26.70
C SER A 181 1.79 -6.88 26.71
N THR A 182 2.39 -6.50 25.59
CA THR A 182 3.27 -5.35 25.43
C THR A 182 2.71 -4.44 24.35
N THR A 183 2.44 -3.19 24.72
CA THR A 183 1.84 -2.12 23.89
C THR A 183 2.72 -1.66 22.71
N GLN A 184 3.66 -2.48 22.24
CA GLN A 184 4.67 -2.11 21.22
C GLN A 184 4.99 -3.20 20.18
N THR A 185 4.45 -4.43 20.28
CA THR A 185 4.76 -5.53 19.33
C THR A 185 3.49 -6.25 18.86
N GLU A 186 2.53 -5.49 18.31
CA GLU A 186 1.27 -6.05 17.79
C GLU A 186 1.43 -6.70 16.41
N ASP A 187 2.39 -6.24 15.59
CA ASP A 187 2.63 -6.81 14.25
C ASP A 187 3.49 -8.09 14.35
N CYS A 188 2.92 -9.23 13.97
CA CYS A 188 3.68 -10.47 13.79
C CYS A 188 4.30 -10.60 12.41
N HIS A 189 3.74 -9.92 11.43
CA HIS A 189 4.10 -10.10 10.03
C HIS A 189 3.89 -8.81 9.25
N TRP A 190 4.54 -8.72 8.09
CA TRP A 190 4.45 -7.57 7.21
C TRP A 190 4.14 -8.01 5.79
N VAL A 191 3.14 -7.39 5.19
CA VAL A 191 2.66 -7.69 3.82
C VAL A 191 2.59 -6.42 2.98
N VAL A 192 2.53 -6.55 1.65
CA VAL A 192 2.34 -5.41 0.75
C VAL A 192 0.91 -5.42 0.21
N ILE A 193 0.12 -4.39 0.52
CA ILE A 193 -1.16 -4.15 -0.13
C ILE A 193 -0.92 -3.55 -1.52
N THR A 194 -1.56 -4.15 -2.51
CA THR A 194 -1.38 -3.85 -3.94
C THR A 194 -2.66 -3.41 -4.66
N GLY A 195 -3.78 -3.42 -3.95
CA GLY A 195 -5.10 -3.12 -4.52
C GLY A 195 -6.24 -3.49 -3.57
N LYS A 196 -7.46 -3.26 -4.03
CA LYS A 196 -8.71 -3.58 -3.34
C LYS A 196 -9.65 -4.24 -4.34
N ARG A 197 -10.31 -5.33 -3.92
CA ARG A 197 -11.31 -6.05 -4.71
C ARG A 197 -12.57 -6.22 -3.89
N GLY A 198 -13.64 -5.52 -4.26
CA GLY A 198 -14.82 -5.39 -3.41
C GLY A 198 -14.45 -4.87 -2.02
N ALA A 199 -14.72 -5.67 -0.98
CA ALA A 199 -14.50 -5.29 0.42
C ALA A 199 -13.14 -5.71 1.01
N THR A 200 -12.28 -6.41 0.26
CA THR A 200 -10.98 -6.89 0.75
C THR A 200 -9.81 -6.31 -0.02
N TYR A 201 -8.64 -6.29 0.59
CA TYR A 201 -7.39 -5.83 -0.02
C TYR A 201 -6.63 -6.99 -0.66
N THR A 202 -6.11 -6.79 -1.87
CA THR A 202 -5.18 -7.73 -2.49
C THR A 202 -3.78 -7.47 -1.95
N ILE A 203 -3.10 -8.53 -1.50
CA ILE A 203 -1.80 -8.45 -0.86
C ILE A 203 -0.76 -9.32 -1.55
N ILE A 204 0.51 -8.99 -1.29
CA ILE A 204 1.63 -9.89 -1.44
C ILE A 204 2.16 -10.21 -0.06
N ASP A 205 2.09 -11.49 0.31
CA ASP A 205 2.65 -12.04 1.53
C ASP A 205 4.07 -12.56 1.24
N PRO A 206 5.13 -12.02 1.89
CA PRO A 206 6.51 -12.43 1.63
C PRO A 206 6.82 -13.86 2.07
N TYR A 207 5.97 -14.48 2.90
CA TYR A 207 6.18 -15.83 3.40
C TYR A 207 5.60 -16.86 2.43
N ASN A 208 6.48 -17.56 1.71
CA ASN A 208 6.16 -18.77 0.96
C ASN A 208 7.00 -19.94 1.47
N ARG A 209 6.33 -21.01 1.90
CA ARG A 209 6.96 -22.21 2.47
C ARG A 209 7.87 -22.93 1.46
N ASP A 210 7.57 -22.82 0.16
CA ASP A 210 8.45 -23.34 -0.88
C ASP A 210 9.64 -22.41 -1.08
N LYS A 211 10.76 -22.74 -0.43
CA LYS A 211 12.02 -22.00 -0.53
C LYS A 211 12.64 -22.03 -1.93
N THR A 212 12.13 -22.86 -2.85
CA THR A 212 12.61 -22.90 -4.25
C THR A 212 11.82 -21.98 -5.17
N ASP A 213 10.67 -21.46 -4.71
CA ASP A 213 9.90 -20.45 -5.43
C ASP A 213 10.43 -19.05 -5.06
N PRO A 214 10.90 -18.24 -6.03
CA PRO A 214 11.29 -16.86 -5.76
C PRO A 214 10.12 -15.97 -5.36
N SER A 215 8.89 -16.46 -5.51
CA SER A 215 7.67 -15.68 -5.40
C SER A 215 7.06 -15.73 -4.00
N GLY A 216 6.79 -14.56 -3.42
CA GLY A 216 5.84 -14.42 -2.33
C GLY A 216 4.42 -14.78 -2.78
N VAL A 217 3.53 -15.02 -1.81
CA VAL A 217 2.14 -15.44 -2.09
C VAL A 217 1.28 -14.23 -2.44
N ARG A 218 0.66 -14.24 -3.62
CA ARG A 218 -0.35 -13.26 -3.99
C ARG A 218 -1.72 -13.75 -3.54
N THR A 219 -2.35 -13.01 -2.65
CA THR A 219 -3.62 -13.39 -2.03
C THR A 219 -4.40 -12.14 -1.62
N THR A 220 -5.34 -12.28 -0.70
CA THR A 220 -6.10 -11.19 -0.09
C THR A 220 -5.90 -11.16 1.43
N LEU A 221 -6.24 -10.04 2.06
CA LEU A 221 -6.05 -9.84 3.50
C LEU A 221 -6.80 -10.89 4.36
N ASP A 222 -7.96 -11.34 3.89
CA ASP A 222 -8.78 -12.40 4.49
C ASP A 222 -8.24 -13.83 4.26
N HIS A 223 -7.27 -13.99 3.36
CA HIS A 223 -6.68 -15.26 2.96
C HIS A 223 -5.14 -15.22 2.95
N GLY A 224 -4.54 -14.50 3.89
CA GLY A 224 -3.10 -14.48 4.11
C GLY A 224 -2.51 -15.88 4.35
N THR A 225 -1.19 -16.02 4.26
CA THR A 225 -0.54 -17.33 4.41
C THR A 225 -0.81 -17.99 5.78
N PHE A 226 -1.00 -17.19 6.84
CA PHE A 226 -1.37 -17.68 8.17
C PHE A 226 -2.88 -17.57 8.51
N GLY A 227 -3.71 -17.20 7.53
CA GLY A 227 -5.15 -16.99 7.69
C GLY A 227 -5.57 -15.54 7.44
N SER A 228 -6.72 -15.15 7.99
CA SER A 228 -7.19 -13.77 7.90
C SER A 228 -6.32 -12.85 8.75
N TYR A 229 -5.86 -11.76 8.14
CA TYR A 229 -5.06 -10.73 8.76
C TYR A 229 -5.89 -9.54 9.22
N THR A 230 -5.50 -8.97 10.35
CA THR A 230 -5.91 -7.62 10.80
C THR A 230 -4.68 -6.73 10.68
N ILE A 231 -4.87 -5.52 10.16
CA ILE A 231 -3.80 -4.52 10.05
C ILE A 231 -3.74 -3.74 11.36
N ASP A 232 -2.59 -3.65 12.00
CA ASP A 232 -2.40 -2.82 13.20
C ASP A 232 -1.72 -1.51 12.84
N ARG A 233 -0.69 -1.60 12.00
CA ARG A 233 0.06 -0.44 11.50
C ARG A 233 0.25 -0.55 10.00
N TYR A 234 0.43 0.60 9.35
CA TYR A 234 0.73 0.60 7.94
C TYR A 234 1.59 1.80 7.55
N VAL A 235 2.36 1.60 6.49
CA VAL A 235 3.29 2.56 5.95
C VAL A 235 2.92 2.81 4.50
N VAL A 236 2.53 4.05 4.21
CA VAL A 236 2.39 4.52 2.84
C VAL A 236 3.80 4.84 2.35
N VAL A 237 4.23 4.15 1.29
CA VAL A 237 5.54 4.36 0.69
C VAL A 237 5.33 5.07 -0.64
N ALA A 238 5.63 6.37 -0.67
CA ALA A 238 5.53 7.19 -1.88
C ALA A 238 6.86 7.23 -2.62
N GLY A 239 6.82 7.23 -3.94
CA GLY A 239 7.98 7.30 -4.82
C GLY A 239 7.56 7.76 -6.21
N ILE A 240 8.48 7.68 -7.19
CA ILE A 240 8.14 7.94 -8.59
C ILE A 240 7.29 6.78 -9.10
N VAL A 241 5.97 6.97 -9.14
CA VAL A 241 5.01 5.95 -9.60
C VAL A 241 5.43 5.46 -10.99
N PRO A 242 5.66 4.14 -11.18
CA PRO A 242 5.96 3.58 -12.48
C PRO A 242 4.81 3.90 -13.42
N SER A 243 5.05 4.77 -14.39
CA SER A 243 4.02 5.11 -15.35
C SER A 243 3.68 3.87 -16.16
N LEU A 244 2.39 3.54 -16.29
CA LEU A 244 1.89 2.84 -17.46
C LEU A 244 2.14 3.74 -18.67
N ARG A 245 3.35 3.74 -19.22
CA ARG A 245 3.72 4.45 -20.47
C ARG A 245 3.10 5.86 -20.60
N LEU A 246 3.11 6.66 -19.53
CA LEU A 246 2.66 8.06 -19.60
C LEU A 246 3.83 9.00 -19.92
N SER A 247 4.86 8.51 -20.64
CA SER A 247 6.06 9.28 -21.00
C SER A 247 5.76 10.51 -21.88
N ASN A 248 4.51 10.67 -22.34
CA ASN A 248 4.06 11.79 -23.15
C ASN A 248 2.96 12.62 -22.47
N LEU A 249 2.63 12.39 -21.19
CA LEU A 249 1.56 13.11 -20.53
C LEU A 249 1.92 14.59 -20.37
N HIS A 250 1.25 15.43 -21.15
CA HIS A 250 1.42 16.87 -21.11
C HIS A 250 0.19 17.50 -20.48
N LEU A 251 0.40 18.14 -19.33
CA LEU A 251 -0.58 18.98 -18.67
C LEU A 251 -0.34 20.44 -19.06
N SER A 252 -1.33 21.07 -19.67
CA SER A 252 -1.31 22.52 -19.90
C SER A 252 -2.45 23.18 -19.13
N LEU A 253 -2.10 24.15 -18.29
CA LEU A 253 -3.05 25.05 -17.63
C LEU A 253 -3.08 26.39 -18.34
N SER A 254 -4.27 26.85 -18.72
CA SER A 254 -4.48 28.21 -19.19
C SER A 254 -5.37 28.98 -18.22
N PHE A 255 -4.90 30.17 -17.82
CA PHE A 255 -5.62 31.08 -16.95
C PHE A 255 -6.26 32.18 -17.80
N SER A 256 -7.59 32.29 -17.79
CA SER A 256 -8.29 33.42 -18.39
C SER A 256 -9.37 33.93 -17.43
N PRO A 257 -9.38 35.23 -17.06
CA PRO A 257 -8.30 36.20 -17.28
C PRO A 257 -7.07 35.90 -16.40
N SER A 258 -5.89 36.31 -16.85
CA SER A 258 -4.66 36.35 -16.05
C SER A 258 -4.70 37.54 -15.08
N GLY A 259 -4.46 37.31 -13.78
CA GLY A 259 -4.37 38.39 -12.78
C GLY A 259 -4.95 38.03 -11.41
N THR A 260 -4.93 39.01 -10.50
CA THR A 260 -5.42 38.89 -9.12
C THR A 260 -6.93 38.65 -9.10
N VAL A 261 -7.36 37.58 -8.43
CA VAL A 261 -8.77 37.23 -8.28
C VAL A 261 -9.39 38.11 -7.19
N LYS A 262 -10.46 38.83 -7.50
CA LYS A 262 -11.23 39.57 -6.50
C LYS A 262 -12.15 38.61 -5.74
N SER A 263 -12.33 38.85 -4.45
CA SER A 263 -13.31 38.11 -3.63
C SER A 263 -14.70 38.15 -4.28
N GLY A 264 -15.41 37.03 -4.24
CA GLY A 264 -16.77 36.88 -4.79
C GLY A 264 -16.84 36.68 -6.32
N VAL A 265 -15.71 36.58 -7.03
CA VAL A 265 -15.70 36.35 -8.48
C VAL A 265 -15.50 34.87 -8.80
N THR A 266 -16.47 34.26 -9.47
CA THR A 266 -16.33 32.91 -10.04
C THR A 266 -15.27 32.92 -11.14
N GLN A 267 -14.33 32.00 -11.07
CA GLN A 267 -13.33 31.79 -12.12
C GLN A 267 -13.46 30.42 -12.75
N VAL A 268 -13.43 30.40 -14.08
CA VAL A 268 -13.35 29.17 -14.86
C VAL A 268 -11.90 28.99 -15.31
N ARG A 269 -11.41 27.75 -15.20
CA ARG A 269 -10.05 27.36 -15.59
C ARG A 269 -10.15 26.16 -16.50
N SER A 270 -9.35 26.14 -17.56
CA SER A 270 -9.27 25.01 -18.48
C SER A 270 -8.00 24.23 -18.17
N LEU A 271 -8.19 22.96 -17.81
CA LEU A 271 -7.14 21.97 -17.70
C LEU A 271 -7.17 21.13 -18.97
N LYS A 272 -6.06 21.09 -19.72
CA LYS A 272 -5.95 20.22 -20.88
C LYS A 272 -4.84 19.20 -20.64
N ILE A 273 -5.18 17.93 -20.88
CA ILE A 273 -4.26 16.81 -20.78
C ILE A 273 -4.11 16.23 -22.17
N THR A 274 -2.87 15.96 -22.54
CA THR A 274 -2.51 15.37 -23.83
C THR A 274 -1.50 14.26 -23.62
N GLY A 275 -1.34 13.38 -24.61
CA GLY A 275 -0.42 12.24 -24.55
C GLY A 275 -0.87 11.10 -23.66
N VAL A 276 -2.17 11.03 -23.37
CA VAL A 276 -2.83 9.84 -22.80
C VAL A 276 -3.08 8.86 -23.94
N GLU A 277 -2.68 7.60 -23.79
CA GLU A 277 -3.01 6.55 -24.75
C GLU A 277 -4.54 6.35 -24.85
N PRO A 278 -5.10 6.02 -26.03
CA PRO A 278 -6.52 5.75 -26.18
C PRO A 278 -7.00 4.69 -25.18
N ASN A 279 -8.14 4.95 -24.52
CA ASN A 279 -8.77 4.07 -23.51
C ASN A 279 -8.02 3.91 -22.18
N THR A 280 -6.97 4.69 -21.91
CA THR A 280 -6.36 4.75 -20.58
C THR A 280 -7.19 5.65 -19.67
N PRO A 281 -7.81 5.12 -18.59
CA PRO A 281 -8.54 5.95 -17.65
C PRO A 281 -7.56 6.88 -16.93
N VAL A 282 -7.86 8.18 -16.95
CA VAL A 282 -7.11 9.18 -16.18
C VAL A 282 -8.07 9.79 -15.18
N LEU A 283 -7.79 9.59 -13.90
CA LEU A 283 -8.49 10.28 -12.83
C LEU A 283 -7.88 11.66 -12.66
N LEU A 284 -8.71 12.70 -12.76
CA LEU A 284 -8.31 14.04 -12.40
C LEU A 284 -8.91 14.42 -11.08
N TYR A 285 -8.08 14.99 -10.22
CA TYR A 285 -8.56 15.69 -9.05
C TYR A 285 -7.88 17.04 -8.97
N VAL A 286 -8.66 18.04 -8.54
CA VAL A 286 -8.15 19.37 -8.24
C VAL A 286 -8.06 19.48 -6.72
N ARG A 287 -6.86 19.78 -6.22
CA ARG A 287 -6.65 20.17 -4.82
C ARG A 287 -6.56 21.69 -4.74
N VAL A 288 -7.47 22.29 -3.99
CA VAL A 288 -7.43 23.72 -3.64
C VAL A 288 -6.93 23.81 -2.20
N ILE A 289 -5.89 24.60 -1.96
CA ILE A 289 -5.35 24.86 -0.62
C ILE A 289 -5.64 26.33 -0.30
N ASP A 290 -6.37 26.59 0.78
CA ASP A 290 -6.65 27.95 1.23
C ASP A 290 -5.40 28.59 1.91
N PRO A 291 -5.41 29.91 2.19
CA PRO A 291 -4.28 30.57 2.87
C PRO A 291 -3.99 30.06 4.29
N HIS A 292 -4.94 29.34 4.90
CA HIS A 292 -4.77 28.71 6.21
C HIS A 292 -4.26 27.26 6.10
N GLY A 293 -4.04 26.76 4.88
CA GLY A 293 -3.55 25.41 4.61
C GLY A 293 -4.65 24.35 4.51
N ASN A 294 -5.93 24.70 4.60
CA ASN A 294 -7.02 23.74 4.47
C ASN A 294 -7.13 23.29 3.02
N ALA A 295 -7.19 21.98 2.81
CA ALA A 295 -7.29 21.39 1.48
C ALA A 295 -8.72 20.96 1.17
N SER A 296 -9.25 21.42 0.04
CA SER A 296 -10.51 20.97 -0.55
C SER A 296 -10.22 20.23 -1.85
N TYR A 297 -10.96 19.16 -2.12
CA TYR A 297 -10.79 18.32 -3.30
C TYR A 297 -12.04 18.37 -4.15
N ALA A 298 -11.87 18.46 -5.47
CA ALA A 298 -12.92 18.29 -6.46
C ALA A 298 -12.52 17.19 -7.45
N TYR A 299 -13.47 16.33 -7.78
CA TYR A 299 -13.35 15.23 -8.75
C TYR A 299 -14.03 15.63 -10.05
#